data_AF-A0A944NDI2-F1
#
_entry.id   AF-A0A944NDI2-F1
#
_cell.length_a   1.000
_cell.length_b   1.000
_cell.length_c   1.000
_cell.angle_alpha   90.00
_cell.angle_beta   90.00
_cell.angle_gamma   90.00
#
_symmetry.space_group_name_H-M   'P 1'
#
loop_
_entity.id
_entity.type
_entity.pdbx_description
1 polymer ?
#
loop_
_entity_poly.entity_id
_entity_poly.type
_entity_poly.pdbx_seq_one_letter_code
_entity_poly.pdbx_strand_id
1 'polypeptide(L)'
;MITPNWVLSVSFWLHMIATVTWIGGLAILSLIIYPIAKKTLDNDAFNNLIYKINKKLNPLGWFGLSVLTVTGLIQMSANPNYEGFLSIKNIWSGAMLAKHSAFILIIAISAYQTWTLSPELERVAIRRQKGLESPNSKKLQLKEKNIILINLSLGILVLLLTAIARIS
;
A
#
# COMPACT_ATOMS: atom_id res chain seq x y z
N MET A 1 -4.38 17.01 -26.29
CA MET A 1 -4.48 15.83 -27.18
C MET A 1 -5.57 14.94 -26.61
N ILE A 2 -6.51 14.49 -27.43
CA ILE A 2 -7.54 13.54 -26.99
C ILE A 2 -6.83 12.20 -26.78
N THR A 3 -6.85 11.67 -25.56
CA THR A 3 -6.28 10.35 -25.27
C THR A 3 -7.11 9.29 -26.01
N PRO A 4 -6.50 8.40 -26.81
CA PRO A 4 -7.26 7.38 -27.53
C PRO A 4 -8.04 6.47 -26.57
N ASN A 5 -9.26 6.10 -26.94
CA ASN A 5 -10.14 5.28 -26.09
C ASN A 5 -9.47 3.97 -25.64
N TRP A 6 -8.70 3.32 -26.51
CA TRP A 6 -7.99 2.08 -26.17
C TRP A 6 -6.93 2.29 -25.08
N VAL A 7 -6.24 3.44 -25.06
CA VAL A 7 -5.25 3.79 -24.02
C VAL A 7 -5.96 3.95 -22.68
N LEU A 8 -7.11 4.61 -22.67
CA LEU A 8 -7.92 4.76 -21.46
C LEU A 8 -8.43 3.41 -20.95
N SER A 9 -8.97 2.56 -21.84
CA SER A 9 -9.44 1.22 -21.46
C SER A 9 -8.33 0.38 -20.84
N VAL A 10 -7.14 0.35 -21.44
CA VAL A 10 -5.98 -0.37 -20.90
C VAL A 10 -5.54 0.24 -19.57
N SER A 11 -5.52 1.57 -19.45
CA SER A 11 -5.19 2.26 -18.21
C SER A 11 -6.15 1.90 -17.07
N PHE A 12 -7.46 1.92 -17.31
CA PHE A 12 -8.46 1.50 -16.32
C PHE A 12 -8.30 0.03 -15.93
N TRP A 13 -8.10 -0.86 -16.91
CA TRP A 13 -7.92 -2.28 -16.68
C TRP A 13 -6.68 -2.58 -15.80
N LEU A 14 -5.53 -1.99 -16.15
CA LEU A 14 -4.30 -2.12 -15.36
C LEU A 14 -4.44 -1.51 -13.96
N HIS A 15 -5.09 -0.35 -13.83
CA HIS A 15 -5.32 0.29 -12.55
C HIS A 15 -6.17 -0.59 -11.62
N MET A 16 -7.20 -1.24 -12.16
CA MET A 16 -8.06 -2.16 -11.41
C MET A 16 -7.30 -3.40 -10.94
N ILE A 17 -6.51 -4.03 -11.82
CA ILE A 17 -5.65 -5.16 -11.45
C ILE A 17 -4.68 -4.75 -10.34
N ALA A 18 -4.02 -3.61 -10.48
CA ALA A 18 -3.07 -3.11 -9.49
C ALA A 18 -3.77 -2.82 -8.14
N THR A 19 -4.96 -2.22 -8.17
CA THR A 19 -5.77 -1.92 -6.98
C THR A 19 -6.16 -3.21 -6.24
N VAL A 20 -6.73 -4.18 -6.96
CA VAL A 20 -7.19 -5.45 -6.39
C VAL A 20 -6.02 -6.27 -5.85
N THR A 21 -4.92 -6.35 -6.60
CA THR A 21 -3.73 -7.10 -6.17
C THR A 21 -3.09 -6.48 -4.95
N TRP A 22 -2.93 -5.16 -4.92
CA TRP A 22 -2.24 -4.46 -3.85
C TRP A 22 -3.08 -4.42 -2.57
N ILE A 23 -4.34 -3.94 -2.63
CA ILE A 23 -5.22 -3.87 -1.46
C ILE A 23 -5.60 -5.28 -0.99
N GLY A 24 -5.87 -6.20 -1.91
CA GLY A 24 -6.16 -7.60 -1.59
C GLY A 24 -4.99 -8.29 -0.89
N GLY A 25 -3.75 -8.07 -1.37
CA GLY A 25 -2.55 -8.59 -0.72
C GLY A 25 -2.36 -8.06 0.70
N LEU A 26 -2.55 -6.76 0.91
CA LEU A 26 -2.51 -6.15 2.25
C LEU A 26 -3.61 -6.71 3.16
N ALA A 27 -4.83 -6.84 2.66
CA ALA A 27 -5.97 -7.35 3.42
C ALA A 27 -5.75 -8.81 3.84
N ILE A 28 -5.31 -9.68 2.93
CA ILE A 28 -4.99 -11.08 3.24
C ILE A 28 -3.87 -11.15 4.28
N LEU A 29 -2.80 -10.37 4.10
CA LEU A 29 -1.69 -10.35 5.04
C LEU A 29 -2.14 -9.92 6.44
N SER A 30 -2.90 -8.83 6.54
CA SER A 30 -3.26 -8.21 7.83
C SER A 30 -4.43 -8.89 8.54
N LEU A 31 -5.46 -9.32 7.80
CA LEU A 31 -6.71 -9.84 8.37
C LEU A 31 -6.70 -11.35 8.52
N ILE A 32 -5.90 -12.07 7.74
CA ILE A 32 -5.90 -13.55 7.72
C ILE A 32 -4.55 -14.08 8.19
N ILE A 33 -3.47 -13.81 7.45
CA ILE A 33 -2.17 -14.44 7.68
C ILE A 33 -1.60 -14.02 9.05
N TYR A 34 -1.52 -12.72 9.32
CA TYR A 34 -0.92 -12.19 10.54
C TYR A 34 -1.61 -12.72 11.81
N PRO A 35 -2.96 -12.65 11.98
CA PRO A 35 -3.60 -13.13 13.19
C PRO A 35 -3.54 -14.65 13.35
N ILE A 36 -3.61 -15.42 12.26
CA ILE A 36 -3.49 -16.89 12.32
C ILE A 36 -2.07 -17.27 12.71
N ALA A 37 -1.07 -16.80 11.96
CA ALA A 37 0.33 -17.13 12.19
C ALA A 37 0.79 -16.75 13.60
N LYS A 38 0.34 -15.61 14.13
CA LYS A 38 0.69 -15.17 15.48
C LYS A 38 0.09 -16.03 16.59
N LYS A 39 -1.04 -16.68 16.34
CA LYS A 39 -1.69 -17.59 17.30
C LYS A 39 -1.13 -19.00 17.24
N THR A 40 -0.67 -19.45 16.08
CA THR A 40 -0.29 -20.85 15.86
C THR A 40 1.21 -21.12 15.87
N LEU A 41 2.04 -20.12 15.57
CA LEU A 41 3.49 -20.27 15.47
C LEU A 41 4.19 -19.68 16.69
N ASP A 42 5.35 -20.24 17.03
CA ASP A 42 6.29 -19.54 17.91
C ASP A 42 6.80 -18.23 17.25
N ASN A 43 7.46 -17.39 18.03
CA ASN A 43 7.89 -16.08 17.56
C ASN A 43 8.88 -16.15 16.38
N ASP A 44 9.73 -17.17 16.32
CA ASP A 44 10.80 -17.23 15.32
C ASP A 44 10.28 -17.80 13.99
N ALA A 45 9.43 -18.83 14.05
CA ALA A 45 8.67 -19.33 12.92
C ALA A 45 7.72 -18.26 12.34
N PHE A 46 7.04 -17.50 13.22
CA PHE A 46 6.21 -16.36 12.82
C PHE A 46 7.02 -15.32 12.04
N ASN A 47 8.13 -14.83 12.62
CA ASN A 47 8.96 -13.79 11.98
C ASN A 47 9.51 -14.27 10.62
N ASN A 48 9.96 -15.53 10.54
CA ASN A 48 10.49 -16.11 9.31
C ASN A 48 9.42 -16.21 8.21
N LEU A 49 8.19 -16.61 8.57
CA LEU A 49 7.07 -16.66 7.64
C LEU A 49 6.73 -15.27 7.09
N ILE A 50 6.55 -14.29 7.98
CA ILE A 50 6.21 -12.91 7.59
C ILE A 50 7.32 -12.28 6.74
N TYR A 51 8.58 -12.47 7.09
CA TYR A 51 9.71 -12.02 6.27
C TYR A 51 9.67 -12.60 4.86
N LYS A 52 9.47 -13.91 4.71
CA LYS A 52 9.38 -14.58 3.40
C LYS A 52 8.21 -14.08 2.57
N ILE A 53 7.07 -13.82 3.21
CA ILE A 53 5.89 -13.27 2.55
C ILE A 53 6.17 -11.83 2.09
N ASN A 54 6.65 -10.96 2.98
CA ASN A 54 6.99 -9.57 2.65
C ASN A 54 8.04 -9.49 1.55
N LYS A 55 9.05 -10.36 1.54
CA LYS A 55 10.06 -10.42 0.48
C LYS A 55 9.46 -10.68 -0.91
N LYS A 56 8.37 -11.45 -0.99
CA LYS A 56 7.64 -11.70 -2.25
C LYS A 56 6.59 -10.64 -2.56
N LEU A 57 5.90 -10.12 -1.54
CA LEU A 57 4.86 -9.10 -1.71
C LEU A 57 5.44 -7.72 -2.01
N ASN A 58 6.61 -7.36 -1.47
CA ASN A 58 7.18 -6.02 -1.65
C ASN A 58 7.43 -5.68 -3.13
N PRO A 59 8.09 -6.52 -3.96
CA PRO A 59 8.24 -6.24 -5.39
C PRO A 59 6.89 -6.06 -6.12
N LEU A 60 5.91 -6.90 -5.81
CA LEU A 60 4.55 -6.80 -6.37
C LEU A 60 3.84 -5.52 -5.93
N GLY A 61 4.02 -5.12 -4.67
CA GLY A 61 3.48 -3.89 -4.11
C GLY A 61 4.07 -2.66 -4.79
N TRP A 62 5.40 -2.60 -4.92
CA TRP A 62 6.08 -1.50 -5.62
C TRP A 62 5.68 -1.41 -7.09
N PHE A 63 5.64 -2.54 -7.79
CA PHE A 63 5.16 -2.59 -9.17
C PHE A 63 3.71 -2.11 -9.27
N GLY A 64 2.83 -2.58 -8.38
CA GLY A 64 1.43 -2.13 -8.29
C GLY A 64 1.31 -0.62 -8.04
N LEU A 65 2.07 -0.08 -7.09
CA LEU A 65 2.08 1.37 -6.80
C LEU A 65 2.58 2.19 -7.99
N SER A 66 3.59 1.72 -8.73
CA SER A 66 4.05 2.36 -9.96
C SER A 66 2.95 2.35 -11.02
N VAL A 67 2.28 1.21 -11.24
CA VAL A 67 1.15 1.10 -12.18
C VAL A 67 0.02 2.03 -11.77
N LEU A 68 -0.37 2.06 -10.50
CA LEU A 68 -1.42 2.95 -9.97
C LEU A 68 -1.09 4.43 -10.18
N THR A 69 0.17 4.81 -9.99
CA THR A 69 0.65 6.18 -10.22
C THR A 69 0.49 6.58 -11.68
N VAL A 70 1.05 5.78 -12.60
CA VAL A 70 1.03 6.09 -14.04
C VAL A 70 -0.40 6.09 -14.57
N THR A 71 -1.16 5.03 -14.29
CA THR A 71 -2.54 4.91 -14.76
C THR A 71 -3.47 5.93 -14.13
N GLY A 72 -3.26 6.28 -12.85
CA GLY A 72 -4.03 7.29 -12.14
C GLY A 72 -3.87 8.69 -12.76
N LEU A 73 -2.64 9.08 -13.11
CA LEU A 73 -2.37 10.35 -13.80
C LEU A 73 -3.01 10.39 -15.20
N ILE A 74 -2.95 9.29 -15.95
CA ILE A 74 -3.61 9.18 -17.26
C ILE A 74 -5.13 9.33 -17.13
N GLN A 75 -5.75 8.64 -16.17
CA GLN A 75 -7.20 8.70 -15.95
C GLN A 75 -7.66 10.09 -15.46
N MET A 76 -6.88 10.74 -14.58
CA MET A 76 -7.19 12.08 -14.08
C MET A 76 -7.12 13.12 -15.20
N SER A 77 -6.06 13.11 -16.01
CA SER A 77 -5.87 14.08 -17.09
C SER A 77 -6.89 13.95 -18.22
N ALA A 78 -7.54 12.79 -18.36
CA ALA A 78 -8.60 12.56 -19.33
C ALA A 78 -10.01 12.88 -18.79
N ASN A 79 -10.15 13.27 -17.52
CA ASN A 79 -11.46 13.55 -16.93
C ASN A 79 -11.95 14.96 -17.29
N PRO A 80 -13.22 15.14 -17.71
CA PRO A 80 -13.75 16.47 -18.03
C PRO A 80 -13.71 17.49 -16.87
N ASN A 81 -13.78 17.01 -15.63
CA ASN A 81 -13.73 17.84 -14.43
C ASN A 81 -12.29 18.28 -14.07
N TYR A 82 -11.28 17.84 -14.82
CA TYR A 82 -9.88 18.19 -14.58
C TYR A 82 -9.55 19.57 -15.15
N GLU A 83 -9.45 20.55 -14.26
CA GLU A 83 -9.12 21.94 -14.60
C GLU A 83 -7.65 22.31 -14.33
N GLY A 84 -6.80 21.33 -13.98
CA GLY A 84 -5.39 21.53 -13.68
C GLY A 84 -4.99 21.21 -12.24
N PHE A 85 -3.70 21.32 -11.95
CA PHE A 85 -3.12 20.93 -10.67
C PHE A 85 -3.52 21.91 -9.55
N LEU A 86 -3.99 21.38 -8.41
CA LEU A 86 -4.46 22.13 -7.24
C LEU A 86 -5.65 23.09 -7.47
N SER A 87 -6.39 22.92 -8.58
CA SER A 87 -7.63 23.67 -8.81
C SER A 87 -8.81 23.01 -8.08
N ILE A 88 -9.10 23.45 -6.85
CA ILE A 88 -10.20 22.91 -6.03
C ILE A 88 -11.46 23.74 -6.29
N LYS A 89 -12.24 23.36 -7.30
CA LYS A 89 -13.46 24.09 -7.68
C LYS A 89 -14.76 23.29 -7.52
N ASN A 90 -14.65 21.97 -7.38
CA ASN A 90 -15.79 21.07 -7.25
C ASN A 90 -15.47 19.89 -6.33
N ILE A 91 -16.49 19.13 -5.93
CA ILE A 91 -16.36 17.98 -5.03
C ILE A 91 -15.40 16.94 -5.63
N TRP A 92 -15.45 16.73 -6.95
CA TRP A 92 -14.54 15.84 -7.67
C TRP A 92 -13.06 16.21 -7.45
N SER A 93 -12.70 17.48 -7.60
CA SER A 93 -11.32 17.99 -7.45
C SER A 93 -10.83 17.89 -6.00
N GLY A 94 -11.71 18.17 -5.02
CA GLY A 94 -11.40 17.97 -3.60
C GLY A 94 -11.18 16.51 -3.25
N ALA A 95 -12.04 15.61 -3.74
CA ALA A 95 -11.92 14.17 -3.55
C ALA A 95 -10.64 13.61 -4.22
N MET A 96 -10.30 14.10 -5.43
CA MET A 96 -9.06 13.74 -6.11
C MET A 96 -7.83 14.19 -5.33
N LEU A 97 -7.80 15.42 -4.82
CA LEU A 97 -6.68 15.91 -4.02
C LEU A 97 -6.51 15.10 -2.74
N ALA A 98 -7.60 14.86 -2.00
CA ALA A 98 -7.57 14.04 -0.79
C ALA A 98 -7.07 12.62 -1.08
N LYS A 99 -7.52 12.02 -2.20
CA LYS A 99 -7.10 10.69 -2.64
C LYS A 99 -5.60 10.65 -2.92
N HIS A 100 -5.07 11.60 -3.67
CA HIS A 100 -3.64 11.63 -4.01
C HIS A 100 -2.77 11.91 -2.77
N SER A 101 -3.22 12.76 -1.85
CA SER A 101 -2.54 12.98 -0.56
C SER A 101 -2.47 11.69 0.27
N ALA A 102 -3.58 10.96 0.39
CA ALA A 102 -3.61 9.66 1.06
C ALA A 102 -2.69 8.63 0.36
N PHE A 103 -2.70 8.62 -0.97
CA PHE A 103 -1.84 7.73 -1.76
C PHE A 103 -0.34 8.05 -1.61
N ILE A 104 0.04 9.34 -1.58
CA ILE A 104 1.42 9.76 -1.32
C ILE A 104 1.84 9.33 0.10
N LEU A 105 0.96 9.49 1.08
CA LEU A 105 1.22 9.04 2.46
C LEU A 105 1.45 7.52 2.53
N ILE A 106 0.65 6.73 1.80
CA ILE A 106 0.84 5.28 1.67
C ILE A 106 2.23 4.96 1.09
N ILE A 107 2.64 5.64 0.02
CA ILE A 107 3.96 5.43 -0.60
C ILE A 107 5.07 5.74 0.41
N ALA A 108 4.97 6.86 1.13
CA ALA A 108 5.96 7.25 2.13
C ALA A 108 6.07 6.24 3.29
N ILE A 109 4.93 5.77 3.80
CA ILE A 109 4.89 4.74 4.85
C ILE A 109 5.46 3.42 4.34
N SER A 110 5.12 3.02 3.11
CA SER A 110 5.61 1.78 2.49
C SER A 110 7.11 1.83 2.19
N ALA A 111 7.63 3.00 1.78
CA ALA A 111 9.06 3.28 1.65
C ALA A 111 9.79 3.09 2.98
N TYR A 112 9.28 3.75 4.04
CA TYR A 112 9.83 3.61 5.39
C TYR A 112 9.82 2.15 5.88
N GLN A 113 8.73 1.43 5.63
CA GLN A 113 8.63 0.01 5.98
C GLN A 113 9.68 -0.83 5.25
N THR A 114 9.83 -0.60 3.94
CA THR A 114 10.70 -1.41 3.08
C THR A 114 12.17 -1.16 3.38
N TRP A 115 12.58 0.11 3.52
CA TRP A 115 14.00 0.46 3.61
C TRP A 115 14.53 0.66 5.02
N THR A 116 13.67 0.99 5.99
CA THR A 116 14.10 1.21 7.37
C THR A 116 13.67 0.08 8.29
N LEU A 117 12.37 -0.22 8.34
CA LEU A 117 11.84 -1.18 9.30
C LEU A 117 12.23 -2.63 8.98
N SER A 118 12.15 -3.03 7.70
CA SER A 118 12.44 -4.41 7.28
C SER A 118 13.89 -4.82 7.57
N PRO A 119 14.92 -4.00 7.26
CA PRO A 119 16.30 -4.32 7.63
C PRO A 119 16.53 -4.36 9.14
N GLU A 120 15.88 -3.51 9.92
CA GLU A 120 15.98 -3.56 11.38
C GLU A 120 15.40 -4.87 11.95
N LEU A 121 14.25 -5.32 11.45
CA LEU A 121 13.64 -6.59 11.83
C LEU A 121 14.54 -7.79 11.47
N GLU A 122 15.20 -7.75 10.31
CA GLU A 122 16.16 -8.78 9.90
C GLU A 122 17.38 -8.84 10.83
N ARG A 123 17.93 -7.67 11.21
CA ARG A 123 19.03 -7.60 12.19
C ARG A 123 18.64 -8.19 13.55
N VAL A 124 17.42 -7.91 14.02
CA VAL A 124 16.87 -8.47 15.27
C VAL A 124 16.75 -9.99 15.15
N ALA A 125 16.27 -10.50 14.02
CA ALA A 125 16.13 -11.94 13.78
C ALA A 125 17.49 -12.66 13.80
N ILE A 126 18.51 -12.09 13.15
CA ILE A 126 19.87 -12.66 13.13
C ILE A 126 20.50 -12.68 14.54
N ARG A 127 20.32 -11.61 15.34
CA ARG A 127 20.82 -11.57 16.73
C ARG A 127 20.19 -12.64 17.60
N ARG A 128 18.88 -12.84 17.47
CA ARG A 128 18.15 -13.90 18.20
C ARG A 128 18.66 -15.31 17.85
N GLN A 129 18.91 -15.59 16.57
CA GLN A 129 19.48 -16.88 16.15
C GLN A 129 20.85 -17.15 16.79
N LYS A 130 21.60 -16.09 17.14
CA LYS A 130 22.88 -16.19 17.86
C LYS A 130 22.73 -16.23 19.39
N GLY A 131 21.51 -16.35 19.91
CA GLY A 131 21.24 -16.36 21.36
C GLY A 131 21.43 -14.99 22.03
N LEU A 132 21.54 -13.91 21.27
CA LEU A 132 21.74 -12.57 21.80
C LEU A 132 20.40 -11.90 22.08
N GLU A 133 20.28 -11.25 23.24
CA GLU A 133 19.12 -10.41 23.52
C GLU A 133 19.09 -9.21 22.56
N SER A 134 17.90 -8.91 22.04
CA SER A 134 17.68 -7.73 21.22
C SER A 134 16.66 -6.82 21.91
N PRO A 135 17.13 -5.74 22.56
CA PRO A 135 16.26 -4.70 23.08
C PRO A 135 15.36 -4.17 21.95
N ASN A 136 14.11 -3.86 22.26
CA ASN A 136 13.10 -3.32 21.33
C ASN A 136 12.49 -4.28 20.28
N SER A 137 12.82 -5.58 20.25
CA SER A 137 12.23 -6.55 19.30
C SER A 137 10.68 -6.51 19.25
N LYS A 138 10.04 -6.53 20.43
CA LYS A 138 8.57 -6.42 20.55
C LYS A 138 8.02 -5.09 20.01
N LYS A 139 8.74 -3.98 20.21
CA LYS A 139 8.31 -2.65 19.73
C LYS A 139 8.35 -2.58 18.21
N LEU A 140 9.39 -3.14 17.58
CA LEU A 140 9.49 -3.17 16.11
C LEU A 140 8.39 -4.02 15.48
N GLN A 141 8.08 -5.19 16.05
CA GLN A 141 6.97 -6.03 15.58
C GLN A 141 5.60 -5.34 15.68
N LEU A 142 5.37 -4.58 16.75
CA LEU A 142 4.14 -3.79 16.90
C LEU A 142 4.08 -2.65 15.88
N LYS A 143 5.21 -1.98 15.62
CA LYS A 143 5.32 -0.95 14.56
C LYS A 143 5.00 -1.55 13.18
N GLU A 144 5.56 -2.71 12.85
CA GLU A 144 5.31 -3.41 11.58
C GLU A 144 3.82 -3.70 11.39
N LYS A 145 3.18 -4.27 12.41
CA LYS A 145 1.73 -4.53 12.40
C LYS A 145 0.93 -3.24 12.16
N ASN A 146 1.25 -2.19 12.91
CA ASN A 146 0.51 -0.93 12.85
C ASN A 146 0.67 -0.26 11.48
N ILE A 147 1.87 -0.32 10.90
CA ILE A 147 2.14 0.20 9.55
C ILE A 147 1.29 -0.53 8.50
N ILE A 148 1.21 -1.86 8.55
CA ILE A 148 0.38 -2.63 7.61
C ILE A 148 -1.10 -2.24 7.76
N LEU A 149 -1.59 -2.11 8.99
CA LEU A 149 -2.98 -1.70 9.25
C LEU A 149 -3.26 -0.26 8.80
N ILE A 150 -2.34 0.68 9.04
CA ILE A 150 -2.47 2.06 8.56
C ILE A 150 -2.51 2.09 7.03
N ASN A 151 -1.62 1.35 6.36
CA ASN A 151 -1.63 1.24 4.90
C ASN A 151 -2.94 0.65 4.37
N LEU A 152 -3.49 -0.38 5.01
CA LEU A 152 -4.79 -0.94 4.64
C LEU A 152 -5.91 0.09 4.81
N SER A 153 -5.97 0.77 5.97
CA SER A 153 -6.99 1.79 6.24
C SER A 153 -6.91 2.96 5.26
N LEU A 154 -5.71 3.42 4.93
CA LEU A 154 -5.50 4.46 3.91
C LEU A 154 -5.91 3.95 2.52
N GLY A 155 -5.64 2.68 2.19
CA GLY A 155 -6.09 2.06 0.95
C GLY A 155 -7.61 2.03 0.83
N ILE A 156 -8.31 1.67 1.91
CA ILE A 156 -9.78 1.71 1.98
C ILE A 156 -10.29 3.15 1.83
N LEU A 157 -9.64 4.12 2.48
CA LEU A 157 -9.97 5.53 2.33
C LEU A 157 -9.82 6.02 0.89
N VAL A 158 -8.75 5.60 0.19
CA VAL A 158 -8.53 5.89 -1.23
C VAL A 158 -9.68 5.33 -2.10
N LEU A 159 -10.18 4.13 -1.80
CA LEU A 159 -11.34 3.56 -2.50
C LEU A 159 -12.61 4.34 -2.22
N LEU A 160 -12.86 4.73 -0.97
CA LEU A 160 -14.01 5.56 -0.60
C LEU A 160 -14.00 6.91 -1.33
N LEU A 161 -12.86 7.60 -1.34
CA LEU A 161 -12.69 8.86 -2.06
C LEU A 161 -12.85 8.69 -3.57
N THR A 162 -12.43 7.54 -4.12
CA THR A 162 -12.68 7.20 -5.53
C THR A 162 -14.18 7.02 -5.81
N ALA A 163 -14.93 6.39 -4.89
CA ALA A 163 -16.37 6.24 -5.02
C ALA A 163 -17.10 7.60 -4.95
N ILE A 164 -16.71 8.49 -4.04
CA ILE A 164 -17.24 9.86 -3.94
C ILE A 164 -16.96 10.64 -5.23
N ALA A 165 -15.71 10.62 -5.71
CA ALA A 165 -15.34 11.29 -6.96
C ALA A 165 -16.07 10.72 -8.18
N ARG A 166 -16.55 9.47 -8.14
CA ARG A 166 -17.26 8.85 -9.26
C ARG A 166 -18.69 9.37 -9.44
N ILE A 167 -19.34 9.76 -8.35
CA ILE A 167 -20.74 10.23 -8.33
C ILE A 167 -20.87 11.76 -8.31
N SER A 168 -19.75 12.47 -8.20
CA SER A 168 -19.68 13.94 -8.16
C SER A 168 -19.41 14.52 -9.55
#